data_AF-A0A1F3YC52-F1
#
_entry.id   AF-A0A1F3YC52-F1
#
_cell.length_a   1.000
_cell.length_b   1.000
_cell.length_c   1.000
_cell.angle_alpha   90.00
_cell.angle_beta   90.00
_cell.angle_gamma   90.00
#
_symmetry.space_group_name_H-M   'P 1'
#
loop_
_entity.id
_entity.type
_entity.pdbx_description
1 polymer ?
#
loop_
_entity_poly.entity_id
_entity_poly.type
_entity_poly.pdbx_seq_one_letter_code
_entity_poly.pdbx_strand_id
1 'polypeptide(L)'
;VRAAVQNLNVNNSVDGILIQRPLPKTFKETEVLYWVSPNKDVDAFHPENTGRLVLGLSCFQPCTPAGVVRLLKHYSIPFEGKIACVVGRSSIVGKPMAAMLLKENCTIIQCHSKTANLSSLTCQADLVVAAAGKPGLVGSSFIKDGAIVVDVGIHRTTSGKLIGDVLFDEVAPKTSAITPVPGGIGPMTIALLMENTVRAAEIQ
;
A
#
# COMPACT_ATOMS: atom_id res chain seq x y z
N VAL A 1 7.89 19.33 16.36
CA VAL A 1 7.78 18.53 15.11
C VAL A 1 7.34 19.39 13.94
N ARG A 2 6.12 19.96 13.92
CA ARG A 2 5.63 20.77 12.78
C ARG A 2 6.61 21.87 12.31
N ALA A 3 7.17 22.66 13.23
CA ALA A 3 8.15 23.70 12.88
C ALA A 3 9.41 23.13 12.20
N ALA A 4 9.87 21.95 12.61
CA ALA A 4 11.01 21.28 11.96
C ALA A 4 10.65 20.86 10.53
N VAL A 5 9.45 20.31 10.31
CA VAL A 5 8.98 19.98 8.95
C VAL A 5 8.87 21.24 8.08
N GLN A 6 8.39 22.36 8.62
CA GLN A 6 8.33 23.63 7.90
C GLN A 6 9.72 24.13 7.49
N ASN A 7 10.73 24.00 8.35
CA ASN A 7 12.11 24.35 8.01
C ASN A 7 12.67 23.44 6.91
N LEU A 8 12.35 22.14 6.92
CA LEU A 8 12.76 21.21 5.87
C LEU A 8 12.07 21.50 4.54
N ASN A 9 10.80 21.91 4.56
CA ASN A 9 10.06 22.26 3.33
C ASN A 9 10.76 23.38 2.56
N VAL A 10 11.27 24.41 3.25
CA VAL A 10 11.93 25.57 2.62
C VAL A 10 13.44 25.38 2.40
N ASN A 11 14.02 24.26 2.84
CA ASN A 11 15.44 23.99 2.67
C ASN A 11 15.72 23.35 1.29
N ASN A 12 16.41 24.07 0.40
CA ASN A 12 16.75 23.60 -0.94
C ASN A 12 17.78 22.45 -0.98
N SER A 13 18.41 22.10 0.15
CA SER A 13 19.27 20.91 0.26
C SER A 13 18.51 19.64 0.68
N VAL A 14 17.18 19.72 0.82
CA VAL A 14 16.33 18.59 1.23
C VAL A 14 15.30 18.35 0.16
N ASP A 15 15.41 17.24 -0.55
CA ASP A 15 14.51 16.93 -1.67
C ASP A 15 13.26 16.17 -1.23
N GLY A 16 13.37 15.34 -0.18
CA GLY A 16 12.31 14.47 0.31
C GLY A 16 12.16 14.52 1.82
N ILE A 17 10.92 14.45 2.29
CA ILE A 17 10.58 14.40 3.71
C ILE A 17 9.69 13.18 3.97
N LEU A 18 10.12 12.33 4.89
CA LEU A 18 9.37 11.19 5.37
C LEU A 18 8.96 11.39 6.83
N ILE A 19 7.67 11.15 7.14
CA ILE A 19 7.19 11.10 8.52
C ILE A 19 6.85 9.65 8.86
N GLN A 20 7.71 9.02 9.66
CA GLN A 20 7.57 7.62 10.06
C GLN A 20 6.28 7.38 10.86
N ARG A 21 5.58 6.29 10.54
CA ARG A 21 4.35 5.83 11.19
C ARG A 21 4.60 4.53 11.98
N PRO A 22 3.77 4.17 12.98
CA PRO A 22 2.56 4.89 13.44
C PRO A 22 2.88 6.17 14.20
N LEU A 23 2.00 7.16 14.09
CA LEU A 23 2.12 8.40 14.84
C LEU A 23 1.70 8.18 16.31
N PRO A 24 2.31 8.89 17.27
CA PRO A 24 1.79 8.94 18.65
C PRO A 24 0.34 9.41 18.67
N LYS A 25 -0.48 8.89 19.59
CA LYS A 25 -1.94 9.17 19.68
C LYS A 25 -2.29 10.65 19.81
N THR A 26 -1.34 11.48 20.24
CA THR A 26 -1.50 12.94 20.38
C THR A 26 -1.51 13.67 19.04
N PHE A 27 -1.01 13.06 17.97
CA PHE A 27 -1.03 13.65 16.63
C PHE A 27 -2.30 13.24 15.88
N LYS A 28 -2.92 14.21 15.21
CA LYS A 28 -4.00 13.94 14.26
C LYS A 28 -3.41 13.66 12.89
N GLU A 29 -3.66 12.45 12.38
CA GLU A 29 -3.27 12.03 11.02
C GLU A 29 -3.58 13.10 9.98
N THR A 30 -4.83 13.59 9.98
CA THR A 30 -5.31 14.57 9.00
C THR A 30 -4.52 15.87 8.98
N GLU A 31 -3.97 16.30 10.12
CA GLU A 31 -3.15 17.51 10.18
C GLU A 31 -1.74 17.22 9.64
N VAL A 32 -1.16 16.06 9.99
CA VAL A 32 0.19 15.66 9.58
C VAL A 32 0.30 15.48 8.07
N LEU A 33 -0.77 15.03 7.39
CA LEU A 33 -0.80 14.88 5.93
C LEU A 33 -0.48 16.18 5.18
N TYR A 34 -0.78 17.36 5.76
CA TYR A 34 -0.52 18.66 5.15
C TYR A 34 0.80 19.30 5.59
N TRP A 35 1.59 18.63 6.43
CA TRP A 35 2.84 19.23 6.93
C TRP A 35 3.95 19.21 5.90
N VAL A 36 4.01 18.17 5.07
CA VAL A 36 5.03 18.01 4.03
C VAL A 36 4.54 18.66 2.74
N SER A 37 5.38 19.47 2.11
CA SER A 37 5.07 20.06 0.80
C SER A 37 4.83 18.97 -0.24
N PRO A 38 3.83 19.10 -1.15
CA PRO A 38 3.55 18.09 -2.17
C PRO A 38 4.76 17.69 -3.02
N ASN A 39 5.67 18.63 -3.31
CA ASN A 39 6.88 18.40 -4.10
C ASN A 39 8.03 17.72 -3.32
N LYS A 40 7.92 17.58 -2.00
CA LYS A 40 8.86 16.84 -1.12
C LYS A 40 8.22 15.63 -0.44
N ASP A 41 6.97 15.36 -0.75
CA ASP A 41 6.18 14.25 -0.20
C ASP A 41 6.51 12.95 -0.94
N VAL A 42 7.69 12.42 -0.66
CA VAL A 42 8.25 11.23 -1.31
C VAL A 42 7.53 9.93 -0.95
N ASP A 43 6.66 9.95 0.07
CA ASP A 43 5.76 8.83 0.40
C ASP A 43 4.34 9.00 -0.20
N ALA A 44 4.11 10.13 -0.88
CA ALA A 44 2.87 10.49 -1.59
C ALA A 44 1.59 10.47 -0.75
N PHE A 45 1.68 10.88 0.53
CA PHE A 45 0.51 10.94 1.43
C PHE A 45 -0.16 12.31 1.47
N HIS A 46 0.48 13.34 0.92
CA HIS A 46 -0.11 14.66 0.82
C HIS A 46 -1.42 14.58 0.02
N PRO A 47 -2.51 15.22 0.47
CA PRO A 47 -3.80 15.12 -0.20
C PRO A 47 -3.78 15.59 -1.65
N GLU A 48 -2.90 16.51 -2.01
CA GLU A 48 -2.66 16.89 -3.41
C GLU A 48 -2.13 15.72 -4.25
N ASN A 49 -1.10 15.00 -3.80
CA ASN A 49 -0.57 13.84 -4.52
C ASN A 49 -1.62 12.72 -4.62
N THR A 50 -2.40 12.51 -3.55
CA THR A 50 -3.52 11.55 -3.58
C THR A 50 -4.62 11.98 -4.57
N GLY A 51 -4.98 13.26 -4.60
CA GLY A 51 -5.95 13.79 -5.56
C GLY A 51 -5.48 13.65 -7.00
N ARG A 52 -4.22 13.99 -7.26
CA ARG A 52 -3.58 13.83 -8.58
C ARG A 52 -3.55 12.36 -9.01
N LEU A 53 -3.23 11.43 -8.10
CA LEU A 53 -3.29 9.99 -8.35
C LEU A 53 -4.68 9.55 -8.83
N VAL A 54 -5.74 9.94 -8.11
CA VAL A 54 -7.13 9.58 -8.45
C VAL A 54 -7.55 10.17 -9.80
N LEU A 55 -7.09 11.39 -10.11
CA LEU A 55 -7.35 12.05 -11.39
C LEU A 55 -6.49 11.53 -12.55
N GLY A 56 -5.57 10.59 -12.30
CA GLY A 56 -4.63 10.10 -13.32
C GLY A 56 -3.55 11.10 -13.71
N LEU A 57 -3.35 12.16 -12.93
CA LEU A 57 -2.35 13.20 -13.15
C LEU A 57 -0.97 12.76 -12.66
N SER A 58 0.08 13.41 -13.16
CA SER A 58 1.45 13.18 -12.69
C SER A 58 1.60 13.62 -11.24
N CYS A 59 2.08 12.71 -10.39
CA CYS A 59 2.39 12.90 -8.98
C CYS A 59 3.42 11.85 -8.50
N PHE A 60 3.95 12.02 -7.29
CA PHE A 60 4.60 10.92 -6.60
C PHE A 60 3.60 9.79 -6.37
N GLN A 61 4.06 8.55 -6.47
CA GLN A 61 3.20 7.38 -6.29
C GLN A 61 3.33 6.87 -4.85
N PRO A 62 2.23 6.51 -4.17
CA PRO A 62 2.28 5.93 -2.83
C PRO A 62 3.15 4.67 -2.81
N CYS A 63 4.22 4.67 -2.00
CA CYS A 63 5.33 3.72 -2.15
C CYS A 63 4.88 2.26 -2.06
N THR A 64 4.04 1.93 -1.08
CA THR A 64 3.55 0.56 -0.87
C THR A 64 2.63 0.10 -2.01
N PRO A 65 1.55 0.83 -2.37
CA PRO A 65 0.76 0.52 -3.57
C PRO A 65 1.57 0.42 -4.87
N ALA A 66 2.51 1.35 -5.09
CA ALA A 66 3.38 1.33 -6.26
C ALA A 66 4.29 0.11 -6.27
N GLY A 67 4.79 -0.29 -5.10
CA GLY A 67 5.56 -1.52 -4.90
C GLY A 67 4.77 -2.76 -5.29
N VAL A 68 3.50 -2.84 -4.92
CA VAL A 68 2.60 -3.95 -5.34
C VAL A 68 2.48 -4.02 -6.87
N VAL A 69 2.14 -2.90 -7.52
CA VAL A 69 1.99 -2.86 -8.99
C VAL A 69 3.32 -3.19 -9.68
N ARG A 70 4.44 -2.63 -9.22
CA ARG A 70 5.78 -2.89 -9.76
C ARG A 70 6.13 -4.37 -9.63
N LEU A 71 5.85 -5.00 -8.50
CA LEU A 71 6.13 -6.42 -8.28
C LEU A 71 5.31 -7.30 -9.23
N LEU A 72 4.01 -7.06 -9.34
CA LEU A 72 3.13 -7.82 -10.25
C LEU A 72 3.61 -7.70 -11.71
N LYS A 73 3.97 -6.49 -12.15
CA LYS A 73 4.52 -6.24 -13.49
C LYS A 73 5.87 -6.91 -13.70
N HIS A 74 6.77 -6.83 -12.71
CA HIS A 74 8.11 -7.43 -12.80
C HIS A 74 8.03 -8.95 -13.03
N TYR A 75 7.13 -9.63 -12.34
CA TYR A 75 6.91 -11.07 -12.52
C TYR A 75 5.97 -11.41 -13.68
N SER A 76 5.55 -10.43 -14.48
CA SER A 76 4.61 -10.62 -15.60
C SER A 76 3.32 -11.32 -15.18
N ILE A 77 2.85 -11.08 -13.95
CA ILE A 77 1.60 -11.64 -13.44
C ILE A 77 0.46 -10.83 -14.10
N PRO A 78 -0.47 -11.45 -14.84
CA PRO A 78 -1.55 -10.72 -15.48
C PRO A 78 -2.62 -10.33 -14.44
N PHE A 79 -2.92 -9.04 -14.34
CA PHE A 79 -4.00 -8.52 -13.48
C PHE A 79 -4.93 -7.51 -14.17
N GLU A 80 -4.61 -7.12 -15.41
CA GLU A 80 -5.47 -6.27 -16.23
C GLU A 80 -6.83 -6.94 -16.49
N GLY A 81 -7.93 -6.19 -16.38
CA GLY A 81 -9.30 -6.70 -16.56
C GLY A 81 -9.81 -7.63 -15.47
N LYS A 82 -8.96 -7.99 -14.49
CA LYS A 82 -9.33 -8.89 -13.39
C LYS A 82 -10.08 -8.18 -12.28
N ILE A 83 -10.79 -8.97 -11.45
CA ILE A 83 -11.41 -8.47 -10.22
C ILE A 83 -10.34 -8.43 -9.13
N ALA A 84 -10.02 -7.24 -8.63
CA ALA A 84 -9.12 -7.04 -7.52
C ALA A 84 -9.89 -6.63 -6.25
N CYS A 85 -9.73 -7.40 -5.17
CA CYS A 85 -10.27 -7.06 -3.86
C CYS A 85 -9.17 -6.49 -2.97
N VAL A 86 -9.36 -5.26 -2.48
CA VAL A 86 -8.47 -4.61 -1.52
C VAL A 86 -9.11 -4.68 -0.14
N VAL A 87 -8.50 -5.45 0.77
CA VAL A 87 -8.98 -5.60 2.15
C VAL A 87 -8.28 -4.59 3.04
N GLY A 88 -8.97 -3.50 3.36
CA GLY A 88 -8.44 -2.38 4.14
C GLY A 88 -8.53 -1.07 3.35
N ARG A 89 -8.88 0.02 4.04
CA ARG A 89 -9.18 1.35 3.44
C ARG A 89 -8.39 2.50 4.06
N SER A 90 -7.18 2.21 4.55
CA SER A 90 -6.29 3.25 5.08
C SER A 90 -5.97 4.27 3.98
N SER A 91 -5.70 5.52 4.38
CA SER A 91 -5.33 6.58 3.42
C SER A 91 -3.96 6.34 2.77
N ILE A 92 -3.12 5.48 3.36
CA ILE A 92 -1.74 5.25 2.92
C ILE A 92 -1.53 3.99 2.10
N VAL A 93 -2.43 3.00 2.23
CA VAL A 93 -2.34 1.76 1.47
C VAL A 93 -3.66 1.47 0.78
N GLY A 94 -4.73 1.23 1.54
CA GLY A 94 -5.98 0.68 0.99
C GLY A 94 -6.60 1.52 -0.13
N LYS A 95 -6.89 2.80 0.15
CA LYS A 95 -7.47 3.72 -0.84
C LYS A 95 -6.56 3.96 -2.04
N PRO A 96 -5.26 4.31 -1.88
CA PRO A 96 -4.39 4.49 -3.04
C PRO A 96 -4.17 3.19 -3.82
N MET A 97 -4.15 2.02 -3.16
CA MET A 97 -4.06 0.72 -3.84
C MET A 97 -5.26 0.50 -4.78
N ALA A 98 -6.47 0.75 -4.30
CA ALA A 98 -7.66 0.68 -5.14
C ALA A 98 -7.58 1.63 -6.34
N ALA A 99 -7.14 2.87 -6.15
CA ALA A 99 -6.97 3.84 -7.24
C ALA A 99 -5.92 3.39 -8.26
N MET A 100 -4.78 2.84 -7.80
CA MET A 100 -3.73 2.34 -8.68
C MET A 100 -4.16 1.11 -9.47
N LEU A 101 -4.85 0.16 -8.84
CA LEU A 101 -5.36 -1.02 -9.55
C LEU A 101 -6.44 -0.65 -10.56
N LEU A 102 -7.29 0.34 -10.23
CA LEU A 102 -8.28 0.86 -11.17
C LEU A 102 -7.60 1.49 -12.39
N LYS A 103 -6.50 2.24 -12.19
CA LYS A 103 -5.68 2.81 -13.27
C LYS A 103 -5.06 1.72 -14.16
N GLU A 104 -4.80 0.54 -13.61
CA GLU A 104 -4.30 -0.64 -14.32
C GLU A 104 -5.45 -1.53 -14.85
N ASN A 105 -6.64 -0.96 -15.06
CA ASN A 105 -7.84 -1.59 -15.63
C ASN A 105 -8.40 -2.78 -14.82
N CYS A 106 -8.15 -2.86 -13.51
CA CYS A 106 -8.86 -3.83 -12.67
C CYS A 106 -10.29 -3.36 -12.33
N THR A 107 -11.20 -4.32 -12.18
CA THR A 107 -12.47 -4.11 -11.46
C THR A 107 -12.20 -4.16 -9.95
N ILE A 108 -12.61 -3.14 -9.19
CA ILE A 108 -12.24 -3.03 -7.77
C ILE A 108 -13.39 -3.41 -6.82
N ILE A 109 -13.08 -4.26 -5.84
CA ILE A 109 -13.89 -4.49 -4.64
C ILE A 109 -13.13 -3.96 -3.42
N GLN A 110 -13.58 -2.84 -2.87
CA GLN A 110 -12.96 -2.23 -1.69
C GLN A 110 -13.62 -2.72 -0.40
N CYS A 111 -12.90 -3.53 0.38
CA CYS A 111 -13.36 -4.11 1.63
C CYS A 111 -12.77 -3.39 2.86
N HIS A 112 -13.43 -3.53 4.02
CA HIS A 112 -13.03 -2.91 5.28
C HIS A 112 -13.72 -3.56 6.49
N SER A 113 -13.42 -3.11 7.71
CA SER A 113 -13.96 -3.67 8.96
C SER A 113 -15.50 -3.68 9.08
N LYS A 114 -16.20 -2.83 8.33
CA LYS A 114 -17.68 -2.80 8.28
C LYS A 114 -18.29 -3.62 7.13
N THR A 115 -17.48 -4.32 6.35
CA THR A 115 -17.94 -5.13 5.23
C THR A 115 -18.60 -6.39 5.76
N ALA A 116 -19.88 -6.59 5.44
CA ALA A 116 -20.57 -7.84 5.72
C ALA A 116 -20.05 -8.95 4.79
N ASN A 117 -19.91 -10.17 5.31
CA ASN A 117 -19.49 -11.35 4.55
C ASN A 117 -18.19 -11.14 3.74
N LEU A 118 -17.13 -10.67 4.41
CA LEU A 118 -15.84 -10.37 3.76
C LEU A 118 -15.34 -11.50 2.85
N SER A 119 -15.46 -12.76 3.27
CA SER A 119 -15.01 -13.92 2.50
C SER A 119 -15.76 -14.11 1.18
N SER A 120 -17.06 -13.80 1.11
CA SER A 120 -17.82 -13.96 -0.14
C SER A 120 -17.36 -12.96 -1.21
N LEU A 121 -16.89 -11.79 -0.81
CA LEU A 121 -16.34 -10.78 -1.71
C LEU A 121 -14.91 -11.10 -2.13
N THR A 122 -14.05 -11.52 -1.19
CA THR A 122 -12.67 -11.88 -1.51
C THR A 122 -12.60 -13.13 -2.40
N CYS A 123 -13.51 -14.10 -2.23
CA CYS A 123 -13.60 -15.29 -3.09
C CYS A 123 -14.04 -15.00 -4.54
N GLN A 124 -14.54 -13.81 -4.85
CA GLN A 124 -14.81 -13.43 -6.23
C GLN A 124 -13.55 -12.92 -6.96
N ALA A 125 -12.59 -12.39 -6.20
CA ALA A 125 -11.44 -11.69 -6.74
C ALA A 125 -10.37 -12.63 -7.28
N ASP A 126 -9.79 -12.26 -8.43
CA ASP A 126 -8.58 -12.89 -8.96
C ASP A 126 -7.32 -12.38 -8.28
N LEU A 127 -7.36 -11.15 -7.75
CA LEU A 127 -6.28 -10.53 -6.98
C LEU A 127 -6.81 -10.08 -5.63
N VAL A 128 -6.23 -10.56 -4.54
CA VAL A 128 -6.54 -10.10 -3.18
C VAL A 128 -5.35 -9.37 -2.60
N VAL A 129 -5.50 -8.08 -2.28
CA VAL A 129 -4.50 -7.29 -1.56
C VAL A 129 -4.94 -7.13 -0.11
N ALA A 130 -4.26 -7.82 0.81
CA ALA A 130 -4.50 -7.76 2.24
C ALA A 130 -3.70 -6.61 2.86
N ALA A 131 -4.41 -5.58 3.33
CA ALA A 131 -3.85 -4.37 3.94
C ALA A 131 -4.72 -3.91 5.12
N ALA A 132 -5.21 -4.87 5.91
CA ALA A 132 -6.12 -4.65 7.03
C ALA A 132 -5.38 -4.28 8.32
N GLY A 133 -4.10 -4.64 8.42
CA GLY A 133 -3.32 -4.49 9.64
C GLY A 133 -3.85 -5.40 10.76
N LYS A 134 -4.29 -6.61 10.42
CA LYS A 134 -4.76 -7.60 11.38
C LYS A 134 -4.13 -8.96 11.05
N PRO A 135 -3.25 -9.48 11.92
CA PRO A 135 -2.48 -10.69 11.63
C PRO A 135 -3.42 -11.89 11.42
N GLY A 136 -3.17 -12.65 10.34
CA GLY A 136 -3.91 -13.87 10.02
C GLY A 136 -5.41 -13.67 9.77
N LEU A 137 -5.85 -12.48 9.37
CA LEU A 137 -7.25 -12.21 9.03
C LEU A 137 -7.72 -13.01 7.81
N VAL A 138 -6.86 -13.15 6.80
CA VAL A 138 -7.19 -13.78 5.52
C VAL A 138 -6.69 -15.22 5.52
N GLY A 139 -7.62 -16.17 5.66
CA GLY A 139 -7.34 -17.60 5.59
C GLY A 139 -7.77 -18.25 4.27
N SER A 140 -7.60 -19.57 4.16
CA SER A 140 -7.89 -20.34 2.94
C SER A 140 -9.33 -20.17 2.41
N SER A 141 -10.31 -19.98 3.29
CA SER A 141 -11.73 -19.78 2.95
C SER A 141 -12.06 -18.42 2.33
N PHE A 142 -11.10 -17.49 2.31
CA PHE A 142 -11.26 -16.15 1.71
C PHE A 142 -10.77 -16.10 0.27
N ILE A 143 -10.08 -17.14 -0.19
CA ILE A 143 -9.31 -17.13 -1.43
C ILE A 143 -9.87 -18.21 -2.36
N LYS A 144 -10.16 -17.82 -3.62
CA LYS A 144 -10.51 -18.78 -4.66
C LYS A 144 -9.27 -19.44 -5.25
N ASP A 145 -9.46 -20.62 -5.84
CA ASP A 145 -8.37 -21.36 -6.47
C ASP A 145 -7.78 -20.55 -7.64
N GLY A 146 -6.44 -20.55 -7.72
CA GLY A 146 -5.68 -19.82 -8.74
C GLY A 146 -5.58 -18.31 -8.51
N ALA A 147 -6.13 -17.76 -7.41
CA ALA A 147 -6.02 -16.33 -7.12
C ALA A 147 -4.56 -15.88 -6.86
N ILE A 148 -4.30 -14.61 -7.09
CA ILE A 148 -3.08 -13.90 -6.71
C ILE A 148 -3.33 -13.26 -5.35
N VAL A 149 -2.39 -13.43 -4.42
CA VAL A 149 -2.49 -12.86 -3.07
C VAL A 149 -1.29 -11.98 -2.77
N VAL A 150 -1.56 -10.73 -2.40
CA VAL A 150 -0.54 -9.78 -1.97
C VAL A 150 -0.80 -9.43 -0.51
N ASP A 151 0.12 -9.82 0.36
CA ASP A 151 0.10 -9.51 1.78
C ASP A 151 0.98 -8.29 2.07
N VAL A 152 0.31 -7.18 2.42
CA VAL A 152 0.95 -5.92 2.79
C VAL A 152 1.14 -5.82 4.30
N GLY A 153 0.48 -6.69 5.08
CA GLY A 153 0.56 -6.70 6.53
C GLY A 153 1.96 -7.06 7.01
N ILE A 154 2.45 -6.35 8.03
CA ILE A 154 3.68 -6.71 8.75
C ILE A 154 3.41 -6.56 10.24
N HIS A 155 3.50 -7.67 10.95
CA HIS A 155 3.29 -7.77 12.38
C HIS A 155 4.49 -8.46 13.02
N ARG A 156 4.95 -7.94 14.15
CA ARG A 156 6.00 -8.57 14.95
C ARG A 156 5.36 -9.38 16.07
N THR A 157 5.61 -10.69 16.08
CA THR A 157 5.17 -11.58 17.16
C THR A 157 5.98 -11.36 18.44
N THR A 158 5.51 -11.94 19.55
CA THR A 158 6.27 -11.97 20.82
C THR A 158 7.62 -12.66 20.69
N SER A 159 7.75 -13.63 19.78
CA SER A 159 9.02 -14.29 19.44
C SER A 159 9.91 -13.49 18.49
N GLY A 160 9.47 -12.30 18.05
CA GLY A 160 10.21 -11.43 17.12
C GLY A 160 10.05 -11.79 15.64
N LYS A 161 9.34 -12.88 15.31
CA LYS A 161 9.03 -13.29 13.93
C LYS A 161 8.11 -12.26 13.26
N LEU A 162 8.32 -12.01 11.98
CA LEU A 162 7.43 -11.20 11.16
C LEU A 162 6.39 -12.10 10.49
N ILE A 163 5.12 -11.72 10.60
CA ILE A 163 3.98 -12.36 9.95
C ILE A 163 3.09 -11.31 9.30
N GLY A 164 2.26 -11.71 8.34
CA GLY A 164 1.37 -10.80 7.63
C GLY A 164 -0.10 -10.89 8.02
N ASP A 165 -0.95 -10.25 7.22
CA ASP A 165 -2.41 -10.31 7.36
C ASP A 165 -2.99 -11.65 6.85
N VAL A 166 -2.20 -12.42 6.10
CA VAL A 166 -2.59 -13.68 5.46
C VAL A 166 -2.00 -14.89 6.21
N LEU A 167 -2.80 -15.95 6.38
CA LEU A 167 -2.32 -17.25 6.83
C LEU A 167 -1.60 -17.97 5.67
N PHE A 168 -0.33 -17.61 5.47
CA PHE A 168 0.46 -18.02 4.30
C PHE A 168 0.41 -19.52 4.01
N ASP A 169 0.66 -20.36 5.01
CA ASP A 169 0.74 -21.82 4.84
C ASP A 169 -0.60 -22.45 4.41
N GLU A 170 -1.72 -21.84 4.79
CA GLU A 170 -3.07 -22.30 4.41
C GLU A 170 -3.50 -21.80 3.03
N VAL A 171 -2.99 -20.62 2.63
CA VAL A 171 -3.43 -19.91 1.43
C VAL A 171 -2.54 -20.25 0.23
N ALA A 172 -1.23 -20.35 0.42
CA ALA A 172 -0.25 -20.57 -0.65
C ALA A 172 -0.59 -21.77 -1.56
N PRO A 173 -1.05 -22.94 -1.05
CA PRO A 173 -1.39 -24.07 -1.89
C PRO A 173 -2.53 -23.83 -2.88
N LYS A 174 -3.37 -22.80 -2.66
CA LYS A 174 -4.51 -22.46 -3.53
C LYS A 174 -4.19 -21.37 -4.54
N THR A 175 -3.12 -20.62 -4.34
CA THR A 175 -2.82 -19.41 -5.12
C THR A 175 -1.97 -19.69 -6.34
N SER A 176 -2.14 -18.90 -7.41
CA SER A 176 -1.19 -18.89 -8.53
C SER A 176 0.09 -18.11 -8.20
N ALA A 177 -0.02 -17.11 -7.33
CA ALA A 177 1.11 -16.37 -6.78
C ALA A 177 0.75 -15.79 -5.41
N ILE A 178 1.72 -15.75 -4.50
CA ILE A 178 1.55 -15.16 -3.17
C ILE A 178 2.84 -14.47 -2.72
N THR A 179 2.73 -13.29 -2.10
CA THR A 179 3.90 -12.61 -1.53
C THR A 179 4.24 -13.15 -0.14
N PRO A 180 5.51 -13.47 0.17
CA PRO A 180 5.89 -13.89 1.51
C PRO A 180 5.95 -12.71 2.49
N VAL A 181 5.78 -13.01 3.78
CA VAL A 181 6.07 -12.07 4.87
C VAL A 181 7.00 -12.75 5.88
N PRO A 182 8.22 -12.21 6.10
CA PRO A 182 8.83 -11.04 5.46
C PRO A 182 9.33 -11.33 4.03
N GLY A 183 9.80 -10.30 3.33
CA GLY A 183 10.50 -10.43 2.04
C GLY A 183 9.65 -10.12 0.79
N GLY A 184 8.35 -9.88 0.94
CA GLY A 184 7.46 -9.44 -0.14
C GLY A 184 7.41 -7.92 -0.31
N ILE A 185 6.35 -7.29 0.18
CA ILE A 185 6.05 -5.87 -0.10
C ILE A 185 6.96 -4.90 0.66
N GLY A 186 7.42 -5.25 1.87
CA GLY A 186 8.25 -4.37 2.70
C GLY A 186 9.49 -3.79 1.99
N PRO A 187 10.36 -4.63 1.37
CA PRO A 187 11.49 -4.15 0.58
C PRO A 187 11.09 -3.24 -0.59
N MET A 188 9.97 -3.52 -1.24
CA MET A 188 9.47 -2.69 -2.35
C MET A 188 9.08 -1.30 -1.86
N THR A 189 8.43 -1.18 -0.70
CA THR A 189 8.10 0.14 -0.12
C THR A 189 9.34 1.02 0.03
N ILE A 190 10.45 0.45 0.51
CA ILE A 190 11.72 1.19 0.67
C ILE A 190 12.30 1.56 -0.69
N ALA A 191 12.31 0.64 -1.65
CA ALA A 191 12.81 0.92 -3.00
C ALA A 191 12.04 2.06 -3.68
N LEU A 192 10.71 2.06 -3.58
CA LEU A 192 9.85 3.08 -4.18
C LEU A 192 9.96 4.44 -3.47
N LEU A 193 10.21 4.44 -2.15
CA LEU A 193 10.55 5.67 -1.42
C LEU A 193 11.85 6.31 -1.95
N MET A 194 12.88 5.49 -2.18
CA MET A 194 14.14 5.97 -2.74
C MET A 194 13.95 6.47 -4.19
N GLU A 195 13.16 5.75 -5.01
CA GLU A 195 12.80 6.17 -6.37
C GLU A 195 12.09 7.54 -6.38
N ASN A 196 11.10 7.73 -5.51
CA ASN A 196 10.42 9.03 -5.36
C ASN A 196 11.38 10.12 -4.86
N THR A 197 12.33 9.80 -3.97
CA THR A 197 13.33 10.76 -3.48
C THR A 197 14.26 11.23 -4.59
N VAL A 198 14.75 10.31 -5.43
CA VAL A 198 15.56 10.67 -6.61
C VAL A 198 14.74 11.56 -7.55
N ARG A 199 13.50 11.17 -7.85
CA ARG A 199 12.60 11.97 -8.69
C ARG A 199 12.34 13.36 -8.10
N ALA A 200 12.23 13.47 -6.77
CA ALA A 200 12.04 14.76 -6.11
C ALA A 200 13.26 15.68 -6.27
N ALA A 201 14.47 15.11 -6.28
CA ALA A 201 15.71 15.86 -6.52
C ALA A 201 15.86 16.27 -7.99
N GLU A 202 15.38 15.46 -8.94
CA GLU A 202 15.46 15.76 -10.38
C GLU A 202 14.53 16.89 -10.84
N ILE A 203 13.43 17.15 -10.11
CA ILE A 203 12.42 18.16 -10.48
C ILE A 203 12.54 19.48 -9.71
N GLN A 204 13.49 19.57 -8.78
CA GLN A 204 13.78 20.77 -7.97
C GLN A 204 14.94 21.56 -8.58
#